data_AF-A0A1Q2SK90-F1
#
_entry.id   AF-A0A1Q2SK90-F1
#
_cell.length_a   1.000
_cell.length_b   1.000
_cell.length_c   1.000
_cell.angle_alpha   90.00
_cell.angle_beta   90.00
_cell.angle_gamma   90.00
#
_symmetry.space_group_name_H-M   'P 1'
#
loop_
_entity.id
_entity.type
_entity.pdbx_description
1 polymer ?
#
loop_
_entity_poly.entity_id
_entity_poly.type
_entity_poly.pdbx_seq_one_letter_code
_entity_poly.pdbx_strand_id
1 'polypeptide(L)'
;MPIPIAVRLQLSKILFGDSYKTVKYLDQGWNVSDSLWFYTITQGSDLMPYDFFMVLEKTGETKLFRSNENMNFYRYLPQKATSTNPDALPVGWVKDDYRGKEYIGLTCAACHTGQINYNGVGIRIDGGPASADMEKIMEGLSAALKYVRKHEEARVRFVKDVLARGNYKSEGEVLSREI
;
A
#
# COMPACT_ATOMS: atom_id res chain seq x y z
N MET A 1 13.59 -19.51 19.53
CA MET A 1 14.12 -19.87 18.20
C MET A 1 13.42 -18.96 17.18
N PRO A 2 14.11 -18.01 16.54
CA PRO A 2 13.47 -17.18 15.53
C PRO A 2 13.36 -17.99 14.24
N ILE A 3 12.14 -18.17 13.75
CA ILE A 3 11.86 -18.86 12.50
C ILE A 3 12.14 -17.88 11.36
N PRO A 4 13.01 -18.19 10.39
CA PRO A 4 13.17 -17.34 9.21
C PRO A 4 11.89 -17.40 8.39
N ILE A 5 11.08 -16.34 8.43
CA ILE A 5 9.91 -16.21 7.57
C ILE A 5 10.41 -15.92 6.16
N ALA A 6 10.59 -16.97 5.37
CA ALA A 6 10.77 -16.81 3.94
C ALA A 6 9.39 -16.54 3.31
N VAL A 7 9.03 -15.28 3.09
CA VAL A 7 7.84 -14.95 2.29
C VAL A 7 8.22 -15.00 0.82
N ARG A 8 7.79 -16.03 0.10
CA ARG A 8 7.87 -16.05 -1.36
C ARG A 8 6.87 -15.03 -1.92
N LEU A 9 7.38 -13.96 -2.51
CA LEU A 9 6.62 -12.96 -3.25
C LEU A 9 6.86 -13.16 -4.75
N GLN A 10 5.91 -12.73 -5.58
CA GLN A 10 6.06 -12.72 -7.04
C GLN A 10 7.31 -11.90 -7.42
N LEU A 11 8.03 -12.32 -8.45
CA LEU A 11 9.10 -11.51 -9.07
C LEU A 11 8.54 -10.11 -9.39
N SER A 12 9.03 -9.09 -8.69
CA SER A 12 8.83 -7.71 -9.08
C SER A 12 10.07 -7.22 -9.80
N LYS A 13 9.88 -6.67 -11.01
CA LYS A 13 10.92 -5.92 -11.72
C LYS A 13 10.83 -4.50 -11.18
N ILE A 14 11.86 -4.04 -10.48
CA ILE A 14 11.89 -2.72 -9.82
C ILE A 14 12.65 -1.72 -10.70
N LEU A 15 12.42 -0.42 -10.47
CA LEU A 15 12.87 0.72 -11.30
C LEU A 15 14.37 0.70 -11.66
N PHE A 16 15.21 0.05 -10.84
CA PHE A 16 16.67 0.02 -11.00
C PHE A 16 17.20 -1.35 -11.48
N GLY A 17 16.33 -2.20 -12.01
CA GLY A 17 16.70 -3.52 -12.54
C GLY A 17 16.98 -4.57 -11.46
N ASP A 18 16.83 -4.22 -10.19
CA ASP A 18 16.85 -5.17 -9.08
C ASP A 18 15.54 -5.97 -9.02
N SER A 19 15.64 -7.14 -8.40
CA SER A 19 14.51 -8.05 -8.21
C SER A 19 14.78 -8.99 -7.05
N TYR A 20 13.70 -9.51 -6.47
CA TYR A 20 13.75 -10.56 -5.46
C TYR A 20 12.67 -11.60 -5.72
N LYS A 21 12.93 -12.84 -5.29
CA LYS A 21 11.99 -13.97 -5.37
C LYS A 21 11.48 -14.39 -3.99
N THR A 22 12.25 -14.08 -2.95
CA THR A 22 11.94 -14.37 -1.56
C THR A 22 12.33 -13.18 -0.70
N VAL A 23 11.52 -12.90 0.31
CA VAL A 23 11.86 -11.96 1.38
C VAL A 23 12.33 -12.78 2.58
N LYS A 24 13.44 -12.36 3.18
CA LYS A 24 13.95 -12.88 4.44
C LYS A 24 14.06 -11.75 5.45
N TYR A 25 13.85 -12.09 6.71
CA TYR A 25 13.95 -11.18 7.84
C TYR A 25 15.23 -11.50 8.62
N LEU A 26 15.87 -10.48 9.16
CA LEU A 26 17.04 -10.64 10.03
C LEU A 26 16.58 -11.03 11.45
N ASP A 27 17.48 -11.67 12.21
CA ASP A 27 17.28 -11.81 13.65
C ASP A 27 17.58 -10.46 14.33
N GLN A 28 16.53 -9.64 14.50
CA GLN A 28 16.63 -8.29 15.06
C GLN A 28 16.18 -8.23 16.52
N GLY A 29 15.90 -9.37 17.16
CA GLY A 29 15.26 -9.45 18.47
C GLY A 29 13.74 -9.25 18.45
N TRP A 30 13.13 -9.19 17.26
CA TRP A 30 11.70 -9.09 17.06
C TRP A 30 11.11 -10.49 16.87
N ASN A 31 9.96 -10.76 17.48
CA ASN A 31 9.16 -11.89 17.06
C ASN A 31 8.26 -11.49 15.87
N VAL A 32 7.61 -12.50 15.28
CA VAL A 32 6.75 -12.32 14.09
C VAL A 32 5.58 -11.36 14.38
N SER A 33 4.92 -11.53 15.53
CA SER A 33 3.80 -10.67 15.92
C SER A 33 4.24 -9.23 16.16
N ASP A 34 5.44 -8.99 16.71
CA ASP A 34 5.96 -7.63 16.89
C ASP A 34 6.13 -6.93 15.54
N SER A 35 6.68 -7.65 14.55
CA SER A 35 6.93 -7.13 13.21
C SER A 35 5.61 -6.80 12.51
N LEU A 36 4.64 -7.73 12.55
CA LEU A 36 3.33 -7.53 11.96
C LEU A 36 2.55 -6.41 12.64
N TRP A 37 2.62 -6.29 13.97
CA TRP A 37 2.04 -5.19 14.71
C TRP A 37 2.65 -3.86 14.29
N PHE A 38 3.98 -3.76 14.23
CA PHE A 38 4.67 -2.53 13.83
C PHE A 38 4.33 -2.10 12.39
N TYR A 39 4.13 -3.05 11.49
CA TYR A 39 3.73 -2.76 10.12
C TYR A 39 2.35 -2.13 10.01
N THR A 40 1.45 -2.41 10.96
CA THR A 40 0.04 -2.07 10.87
C THR A 40 -0.47 -1.20 12.02
N ILE A 41 0.37 -0.81 12.98
CA ILE A 41 -0.04 0.09 14.06
C ILE A 41 -0.22 1.50 13.50
N THR A 42 -1.44 2.03 13.56
CA THR A 42 -1.71 3.37 13.03
C THR A 42 -1.02 4.46 13.85
N GLN A 43 -0.64 5.55 13.17
CA GLN A 43 -0.22 6.83 13.77
C GLN A 43 -1.26 7.94 13.54
N GLY A 44 -2.47 7.62 13.06
CA GLY A 44 -3.51 8.59 12.75
C GLY A 44 -3.23 9.43 11.50
N SER A 45 -2.54 8.87 10.50
CA SER A 45 -2.24 9.59 9.25
C SER A 45 -3.29 9.30 8.17
N ASP A 46 -4.49 9.84 8.35
CA ASP A 46 -5.64 9.66 7.47
C ASP A 46 -5.46 10.36 6.11
N LEU A 47 -4.80 9.69 5.15
CA LEU A 47 -4.40 10.29 3.87
C LEU A 47 -5.58 10.51 2.92
N MET A 48 -6.39 9.48 2.69
CA MET A 48 -7.57 9.54 1.80
C MET A 48 -8.58 8.45 2.18
N PRO A 49 -9.84 8.52 1.72
CA PRO A 49 -10.82 7.49 2.03
C PRO A 49 -10.33 6.10 1.61
N TYR A 50 -10.49 5.11 2.49
CA TYR A 50 -9.95 3.77 2.29
C TYR A 50 -10.45 3.15 0.98
N ASP A 51 -11.77 3.21 0.76
CA ASP A 51 -12.39 2.61 -0.41
C ASP A 51 -11.95 3.25 -1.72
N PHE A 52 -11.58 4.53 -1.70
CA PHE A 52 -11.07 5.23 -2.87
C PHE A 52 -9.72 4.64 -3.26
N PHE A 53 -8.79 4.53 -2.31
CA PHE A 53 -7.48 3.91 -2.55
C PHE A 53 -7.59 2.45 -3.01
N MET A 54 -8.58 1.73 -2.50
CA MET A 54 -8.77 0.32 -2.82
C MET A 54 -9.14 0.04 -4.28
N VAL A 55 -9.80 1.00 -4.94
CA VAL A 55 -10.29 0.88 -6.33
C VAL A 55 -9.64 1.84 -7.30
N LEU A 56 -8.81 2.77 -6.81
CA LEU A 56 -8.14 3.76 -7.65
C LEU A 56 -7.30 3.06 -8.72
N GLU A 57 -7.60 3.34 -9.98
CA GLU A 57 -6.80 2.92 -11.13
C GLU A 57 -5.58 3.84 -11.29
N LYS A 58 -4.50 3.33 -11.88
CA LYS A 58 -3.39 4.16 -12.35
C LYS A 58 -3.88 5.11 -13.46
N THR A 59 -3.26 6.28 -13.56
CA THR A 59 -3.57 7.26 -14.62
C THR A 59 -3.51 6.62 -16.01
N GLY A 60 -4.62 6.65 -16.74
CA GLY A 60 -4.70 6.15 -18.12
C GLY A 60 -4.72 4.62 -18.29
N GLU A 61 -4.76 3.85 -17.20
CA GLU A 61 -4.77 2.38 -17.22
C GLU A 61 -5.93 1.84 -16.39
N THR A 62 -6.33 0.58 -16.58
CA THR A 62 -7.33 -0.09 -15.73
C THR A 62 -6.72 -0.86 -14.55
N LYS A 63 -5.39 -0.82 -14.41
CA LYS A 63 -4.67 -1.49 -13.34
C LYS A 63 -4.75 -0.67 -12.06
N LEU A 64 -5.02 -1.34 -10.93
CA LEU A 64 -5.09 -0.68 -9.63
C LEU A 64 -3.77 -0.02 -9.23
N PHE A 65 -3.86 1.17 -8.67
CA PHE A 65 -2.76 1.94 -8.09
C PHE A 65 -2.10 1.16 -6.96
N ARG A 66 -2.87 0.50 -6.09
CA ARG A 66 -2.33 -0.30 -4.99
C ARG A 66 -1.67 -1.63 -5.40
N SER A 67 -1.61 -1.94 -6.69
CA SER A 67 -1.04 -3.22 -7.15
C SER A 67 0.41 -3.38 -6.68
N ASN A 68 0.81 -4.61 -6.31
CA ASN A 68 2.16 -4.89 -5.81
C ASN A 68 3.27 -4.38 -6.73
N GLU A 69 3.04 -4.40 -8.04
CA GLU A 69 3.99 -3.86 -9.02
C GLU A 69 4.14 -2.34 -8.91
N ASN A 70 3.04 -1.61 -8.82
CA ASN A 70 3.06 -0.15 -8.70
C ASN A 70 3.60 0.28 -7.32
N MET A 71 3.25 -0.43 -6.25
CA MET A 71 3.81 -0.14 -4.92
C MET A 71 5.31 -0.43 -4.86
N ASN A 72 5.79 -1.52 -5.48
CA ASN A 72 7.22 -1.78 -5.65
C ASN A 72 7.93 -0.72 -6.52
N PHE A 73 7.26 -0.18 -7.54
CA PHE A 73 7.81 0.92 -8.37
C PHE A 73 8.16 2.14 -7.51
N TYR A 74 7.30 2.48 -6.55
CA TYR A 74 7.54 3.52 -5.54
C TYR A 74 8.35 3.03 -4.33
N ARG A 75 8.93 1.83 -4.40
CA ARG A 75 9.74 1.19 -3.34
C ARG A 75 9.02 0.99 -2.00
N TYR A 76 7.69 1.03 -1.99
CA TYR A 76 6.91 0.46 -0.91
C TYR A 76 6.95 -1.07 -1.00
N LEU A 77 6.85 -1.73 0.15
CA LEU A 77 7.23 -3.13 0.28
C LEU A 77 5.98 -4.01 0.39
N PRO A 78 5.56 -4.72 -0.68
CA PRO A 78 4.38 -5.58 -0.60
C PRO A 78 4.55 -6.70 0.42
N GLN A 79 3.42 -7.14 0.92
CA GLN A 79 3.32 -8.28 1.84
C GLN A 79 2.14 -9.15 1.47
N LYS A 80 2.06 -10.32 2.09
CA LYS A 80 0.87 -11.17 1.99
C LYS A 80 -0.19 -10.68 2.97
N ALA A 81 -1.44 -11.05 2.71
CA ALA A 81 -2.50 -10.83 3.66
C ALA A 81 -2.20 -11.52 4.99
N THR A 82 -2.53 -10.84 6.09
CA THR A 82 -2.44 -11.35 7.47
C THR A 82 -3.76 -11.06 8.19
N SER A 83 -3.93 -11.55 9.42
CA SER A 83 -5.10 -11.23 10.22
C SER A 83 -5.24 -9.74 10.52
N THR A 84 -4.13 -9.01 10.67
CA THR A 84 -4.10 -7.55 10.90
C THR A 84 -4.03 -6.73 9.62
N ASN A 85 -3.81 -7.36 8.46
CA ASN A 85 -3.78 -6.72 7.14
C ASN A 85 -4.41 -7.67 6.09
N PRO A 86 -5.75 -7.83 6.10
CA PRO A 86 -6.43 -8.78 5.21
C PRO A 86 -6.37 -8.37 3.73
N ASP A 87 -6.20 -7.08 3.44
CA ASP A 87 -6.16 -6.53 2.08
C ASP A 87 -4.75 -6.55 1.44
N ALA A 88 -3.76 -7.10 2.16
CA ALA A 88 -2.37 -7.20 1.75
C ALA A 88 -1.74 -5.84 1.36
N LEU A 89 -2.08 -4.78 2.11
CA LEU A 89 -1.48 -3.45 1.97
C LEU A 89 0.04 -3.54 2.17
N PRO A 90 0.87 -2.73 1.48
CA PRO A 90 2.32 -2.76 1.70
C PRO A 90 2.71 -2.44 3.14
N VAL A 91 3.93 -2.79 3.55
CA VAL A 91 4.43 -2.42 4.88
C VAL A 91 4.35 -0.92 5.07
N GLY A 92 3.78 -0.52 6.20
CA GLY A 92 3.55 0.87 6.53
C GLY A 92 2.30 1.47 5.92
N TRP A 93 1.49 0.73 5.17
CA TRP A 93 0.17 1.16 4.72
C TRP A 93 -0.91 0.47 5.56
N VAL A 94 -1.83 1.24 6.12
CA VAL A 94 -2.81 0.74 7.08
C VAL A 94 -4.21 1.29 6.77
N LYS A 95 -5.22 0.48 7.01
CA LYS A 95 -6.60 0.95 7.14
C LYS A 95 -6.78 1.52 8.54
N ASP A 96 -7.15 2.79 8.64
CA ASP A 96 -7.44 3.47 9.90
C ASP A 96 -8.93 3.85 10.00
N ASP A 97 -9.43 4.03 11.23
CA ASP A 97 -10.73 4.62 11.50
C ASP A 97 -10.56 5.93 12.26
N TYR A 98 -11.12 7.00 11.69
CA TYR A 98 -11.19 8.29 12.35
C TYR A 98 -12.60 8.88 12.27
N ARG A 99 -13.22 9.03 13.45
CA ARG A 99 -14.59 9.56 13.62
C ARG A 99 -15.63 8.74 12.83
N GLY A 100 -15.48 7.41 12.82
CA GLY A 100 -16.41 6.49 12.15
C GLY A 100 -16.31 6.54 10.63
N LYS A 101 -15.14 6.89 10.11
CA LYS A 101 -14.83 6.91 8.68
C LYS A 101 -13.49 6.22 8.47
N GLU A 102 -13.44 5.42 7.42
CA GLU A 102 -12.27 4.60 7.12
C GLU A 102 -11.33 5.31 6.15
N TYR A 103 -10.04 5.35 6.48
CA TYR A 103 -9.00 5.97 5.67
C TYR A 103 -7.89 4.97 5.38
N ILE A 104 -7.20 5.18 4.27
CA ILE A 104 -5.85 4.63 4.11
C ILE A 104 -4.88 5.63 4.75
N GLY A 105 -3.88 5.11 5.45
CA GLY A 105 -2.84 5.90 6.07
C GLY A 105 -1.48 5.25 6.03
N LEU A 106 -0.47 6.02 6.41
CA LEU A 106 0.90 5.57 6.58
C LEU A 106 1.20 5.32 8.07
N THR A 107 2.02 4.32 8.37
CA THR A 107 2.54 4.09 9.74
C THR A 107 4.02 4.46 9.81
N CYS A 108 4.59 4.43 11.01
CA CYS A 108 6.03 4.60 11.20
C CYS A 108 6.85 3.63 10.33
N ALA A 109 6.33 2.43 10.08
CA ALA A 109 7.00 1.41 9.26
C ALA A 109 7.14 1.80 7.78
N ALA A 110 6.34 2.74 7.27
CA ALA A 110 6.52 3.23 5.90
C ALA A 110 7.87 3.94 5.70
N CYS A 111 8.37 4.58 6.76
CA CYS A 111 9.64 5.32 6.78
C CYS A 111 10.77 4.55 7.49
N HIS A 112 10.41 3.67 8.42
CA HIS A 112 11.34 2.92 9.29
C HIS A 112 11.33 1.41 9.03
N THR A 113 11.11 1.02 7.78
CA THR A 113 11.40 -0.35 7.32
C THR A 113 12.15 -0.30 6.00
N GLY A 114 13.36 -0.85 6.01
CA GLY A 114 14.22 -0.95 4.84
C GLY A 114 14.16 -2.32 4.16
N GLN A 115 14.51 -2.37 2.89
CA GLN A 115 14.79 -3.64 2.20
C GLN A 115 16.01 -3.50 1.28
N ILE A 116 16.92 -4.47 1.36
CA ILE A 116 18.05 -4.63 0.44
C ILE A 116 17.81 -5.85 -0.43
N ASN A 117 17.84 -5.69 -1.75
CA ASN A 117 17.73 -6.80 -2.68
C ASN A 117 19.13 -7.27 -3.09
N TYR A 118 19.48 -8.52 -2.74
CA TYR A 118 20.78 -9.10 -3.05
C TYR A 118 20.64 -10.58 -3.42
N ASN A 119 21.23 -10.99 -4.56
CA ASN A 119 21.18 -12.37 -5.07
C ASN A 119 19.76 -12.98 -5.11
N GLY A 120 18.76 -12.18 -5.49
CA GLY A 120 17.36 -12.60 -5.57
C GLY A 120 16.64 -12.73 -4.23
N VAL A 121 17.26 -12.30 -3.13
CA VAL A 121 16.68 -12.25 -1.78
C VAL A 121 16.46 -10.79 -1.38
N GLY A 122 15.24 -10.44 -1.01
CA GLY A 122 14.93 -9.18 -0.35
C GLY A 122 15.16 -9.34 1.16
N ILE A 123 16.19 -8.69 1.69
CA ILE A 123 16.51 -8.68 3.12
C ILE A 123 15.73 -7.53 3.75
N ARG A 124 14.69 -7.86 4.52
CA ARG A 124 13.85 -6.90 5.23
C ARG A 124 14.51 -6.51 6.56
N ILE A 125 14.54 -5.21 6.83
CA ILE A 125 15.21 -4.63 8.01
C ILE A 125 14.21 -3.72 8.73
N ASP A 126 13.68 -4.20 9.84
CA ASP A 126 12.74 -3.44 10.68
C ASP A 126 13.50 -2.39 11.49
N GLY A 127 12.99 -1.15 11.57
CA GLY A 127 13.71 -0.01 12.10
C GLY A 127 14.80 0.56 11.17
N GLY A 128 15.05 -0.06 10.01
CA GLY A 128 15.98 0.45 9.01
C GLY A 128 15.40 1.61 8.18
N PRO A 129 16.25 2.42 7.51
CA PRO A 129 15.76 3.50 6.66
C PRO A 129 15.02 2.95 5.44
N ALA A 130 13.81 3.47 5.20
CA ALA A 130 13.06 3.13 4.01
C ALA A 130 13.72 3.71 2.74
N SER A 131 13.50 3.02 1.62
CA SER A 131 13.82 3.54 0.28
C SER A 131 12.58 4.04 -0.46
N ALA A 132 11.43 4.07 0.22
CA ALA A 132 10.14 4.49 -0.32
C ALA A 132 10.20 5.91 -0.92
N ASP A 133 9.68 6.07 -2.13
CA ASP A 133 9.62 7.34 -2.85
C ASP A 133 8.30 8.05 -2.51
N MET A 134 8.28 8.72 -1.35
CA MET A 134 7.08 9.37 -0.81
C MET A 134 6.60 10.51 -1.72
N GLU A 135 7.50 11.27 -2.31
CA GLU A 135 7.14 12.39 -3.20
C GLU A 135 6.40 11.86 -4.43
N LYS A 136 7.00 10.91 -5.16
CA LYS A 136 6.39 10.42 -6.39
C LYS A 136 5.13 9.60 -6.16
N ILE A 137 4.98 8.88 -5.04
CA ILE A 137 3.72 8.20 -4.79
C ILE A 137 2.58 9.20 -4.54
N MET A 138 2.85 10.31 -3.87
CA MET A 138 1.85 11.36 -3.64
C MET A 138 1.50 12.08 -4.94
N GLU A 139 2.49 12.36 -5.80
CA GLU A 139 2.25 12.84 -7.16
C GLU A 139 1.40 11.86 -7.98
N GLY A 140 1.72 10.56 -7.90
CA GLY A 140 0.98 9.49 -8.56
C GLY A 140 -0.47 9.39 -8.11
N LEU A 141 -0.72 9.44 -6.79
CA LEU A 141 -2.07 9.47 -6.23
C LEU A 141 -2.85 10.70 -6.71
N SER A 142 -2.22 11.88 -6.66
CA SER A 142 -2.83 13.12 -7.14
C SER A 142 -3.17 13.04 -8.63
N ALA A 143 -2.27 12.49 -9.46
CA ALA A 143 -2.47 12.33 -10.88
C ALA A 143 -3.59 11.33 -11.20
N ALA A 144 -3.69 10.23 -10.46
CA ALA A 144 -4.74 9.23 -10.61
C ALA A 144 -6.12 9.79 -10.26
N LEU A 145 -6.26 10.49 -9.11
CA LEU A 145 -7.51 11.14 -8.72
C LEU A 145 -7.93 12.24 -9.72
N LYS A 146 -6.98 13.08 -10.15
CA LYS A 146 -7.22 14.08 -11.21
C LYS A 146 -7.67 13.43 -12.53
N TYR A 147 -7.14 12.25 -12.86
CA TYR A 147 -7.54 11.51 -14.04
C TYR A 147 -8.99 11.03 -13.93
N VAL A 148 -9.35 10.42 -12.80
CA VAL A 148 -10.74 10.02 -12.48
C VAL A 148 -11.68 11.21 -12.63
N ARG A 149 -11.32 12.40 -12.11
CA ARG A 149 -12.16 13.59 -12.21
C ARG A 149 -12.36 14.08 -13.65
N LYS A 150 -11.31 14.01 -14.48
CA LYS A 150 -11.28 14.58 -15.83
C LYS A 150 -11.83 13.65 -16.92
N HIS A 151 -11.88 12.34 -16.69
CA HIS A 151 -12.25 11.36 -17.70
C HIS A 151 -13.49 10.60 -17.27
N GLU A 152 -14.60 10.82 -17.97
CA GLU A 152 -15.92 10.27 -17.62
C GLU A 152 -15.90 8.75 -17.48
N GLU A 153 -15.28 8.03 -18.42
CA GLU A 153 -15.21 6.56 -18.37
C GLU A 153 -14.49 6.05 -17.11
N ALA A 154 -13.41 6.71 -16.71
CA ALA A 154 -12.68 6.37 -15.48
C ALA A 154 -13.50 6.72 -14.24
N ARG A 155 -14.19 7.86 -14.25
CA ARG A 155 -15.10 8.27 -13.17
C ARG A 155 -16.23 7.28 -12.95
N VAL A 156 -16.88 6.82 -14.02
CA VAL A 156 -17.99 5.86 -13.96
C VAL A 156 -17.52 4.53 -13.35
N ARG A 157 -16.36 4.00 -13.76
CA ARG A 157 -15.78 2.80 -13.15
C ARG A 157 -15.45 3.02 -11.68
N PHE A 158 -14.76 4.11 -11.37
CA PHE A 158 -14.39 4.45 -10.00
C PHE A 158 -15.61 4.53 -9.07
N VAL A 159 -16.65 5.29 -9.44
CA VAL A 159 -17.88 5.43 -8.64
C VAL A 159 -18.56 4.08 -8.45
N LYS A 160 -18.71 3.29 -9.52
CA LYS A 160 -19.29 1.95 -9.45
C LYS A 160 -18.53 1.06 -8.47
N ASP A 161 -17.21 1.04 -8.56
CA ASP A 161 -16.37 0.17 -7.74
C ASP A 161 -16.29 0.64 -6.29
N VAL A 162 -16.34 1.95 -6.02
CA VAL A 162 -16.51 2.49 -4.65
C VAL A 162 -17.85 2.08 -4.06
N LEU A 163 -18.96 2.23 -4.80
CA LEU A 163 -20.29 1.84 -4.31
C LEU A 163 -20.39 0.34 -4.03
N ALA A 164 -19.72 -0.49 -4.83
CA ALA A 164 -19.66 -1.94 -4.61
C ALA A 164 -18.97 -2.34 -3.28
N ARG A 165 -18.23 -1.42 -2.65
CA ARG A 165 -17.62 -1.65 -1.32
C ARG A 165 -18.58 -1.42 -0.16
N GLY A 166 -19.75 -0.80 -0.40
CA GLY A 166 -20.87 -0.77 0.54
C GLY A 166 -20.87 0.35 1.59
N ASN A 167 -19.80 1.15 1.68
CA ASN A 167 -19.73 2.27 2.63
C ASN A 167 -20.33 3.59 2.10
N TYR A 168 -20.74 3.63 0.83
CA TYR A 168 -21.31 4.80 0.17
C TYR A 168 -22.68 4.47 -0.41
N LYS A 169 -23.64 5.38 -0.31
CA LYS A 169 -25.04 5.17 -0.70
C LYS A 169 -25.38 5.69 -2.10
N SER A 170 -24.59 6.62 -2.63
CA SER A 170 -24.88 7.26 -3.91
C SER A 170 -23.62 7.81 -4.58
N GLU A 171 -23.69 8.02 -5.89
CA GLU A 171 -22.65 8.73 -6.65
C GLU A 171 -22.39 10.13 -6.08
N GLY A 172 -23.43 10.86 -5.69
CA GLY A 172 -23.27 12.18 -5.08
C GLY A 172 -22.43 12.15 -3.80
N GLU A 173 -22.58 11.11 -2.98
CA GLU A 173 -21.76 10.91 -1.79
C GLU A 173 -20.29 10.66 -2.14
N VAL A 174 -20.03 9.83 -3.15
CA VAL A 174 -18.66 9.55 -3.63
C VAL A 174 -18.01 10.82 -4.17
N LEU A 175 -18.71 11.56 -5.04
CA LEU A 175 -18.15 12.76 -5.67
C LEU A 175 -18.05 13.96 -4.72
N SER A 176 -18.84 13.99 -3.65
CA SER A 176 -18.76 15.05 -2.61
C SER A 176 -17.47 15.04 -1.80
N ARG A 177 -16.70 13.94 -1.84
CA ARG A 177 -15.46 13.77 -1.08
C ARG A 177 -14.23 14.39 -1.75
N GLU A 178 -14.43 15.44 -2.55
CA GLU A 178 -13.39 16.20 -3.25
C GLU A 178 -12.40 15.33 -4.04
N ILE A 179 -12.94 14.55 -4.99
CA ILE A 179 -12.14 13.99 -6.09
C ILE A 179 -11.76 15.11 -7.08
#